data_AF-A0A369TYI6-F1
#
_entry.id   AF-A0A369TYI6-F1
#
_cell.length_a   1.000
_cell.length_b   1.000
_cell.length_c   1.000
_cell.angle_alpha   90.00
_cell.angle_beta   90.00
_cell.angle_gamma   90.00
#
_symmetry.space_group_name_H-M   'P 1'
#
loop_
_entity.id
_entity.type
_entity.pdbx_description
1 polymer ?
#
loop_
_entity_poly.entity_id
_entity_poly.type
_entity_poly.pdbx_seq_one_letter_code
_entity_poly.pdbx_strand_id
1 'polypeptide(L)'
;MAQFTGTDSDDSLTGTATRDIIEMLLGNDYVMAGNGADLIRGSGGNDTLLGGNGSDEIFGGDGDDSIVGACGHDTIRGGIGMDFISGGNADDLLYGNDGNDTLLGGNNSDTLYGGDGDDSLDGGQDDDSLVGAAGADTLNGGKGNDVLTGGTGNDLFVIGGWKSGRDTITDFTVGEDKIDLRIVNVSDMSEIEIKVIAGGVRLLLPEGNRLDLLNISPESLTNDSFLLAPKPDTLATSDGGDRVFGTADGDFISAGNGSDRIFGAEGNDTVLAGEGQDTVRGGDGNDMVNGGSGDDHLHGDAGNDTLTGEAGNDKLVGGAGNDSLEGGNKNDRLYGDEGQDELYGQNGNDRMWGGADDDLVDGGSGNDVMYGDAGEDVMIGGRGRDIMDGGADADTFVFEERSGDDTINNFVDGEDVLTVSGYEAYGVTSFDDLMIEQVGADTVIHWNDWNSVTLTNTDMSLITDADILF
;
A
#
# COMPACT_ATOMS: atom_id res chain seq x y z
N MET A 1 23.63 35.88 -28.70
CA MET A 1 24.48 34.99 -29.50
C MET A 1 25.88 35.02 -28.97
N ALA A 2 26.07 34.29 -27.88
CA ALA A 2 27.37 33.77 -27.51
C ALA A 2 27.54 32.35 -28.08
N GLN A 3 28.79 31.89 -28.10
CA GLN A 3 29.14 30.53 -28.50
C GLN A 3 30.06 29.98 -27.42
N PHE A 4 29.78 28.75 -27.00
CA PHE A 4 30.51 28.04 -25.97
C PHE A 4 30.90 26.65 -26.48
N THR A 5 32.08 26.19 -26.08
CA THR A 5 32.58 24.86 -26.43
C THR A 5 33.21 24.22 -25.22
N GLY A 6 32.79 23.00 -24.91
CA GLY A 6 33.38 22.15 -23.87
C GLY A 6 34.72 21.55 -24.30
N THR A 7 35.16 20.57 -23.52
CA THR A 7 36.36 19.77 -23.64
C THR A 7 35.98 18.29 -23.68
N ASP A 8 36.95 17.40 -23.87
CA ASP A 8 36.72 15.95 -23.81
C ASP A 8 36.68 15.43 -22.35
N SER A 9 36.17 16.21 -21.41
CA SER A 9 36.09 15.91 -19.97
C SER A 9 34.84 16.54 -19.39
N ASP A 10 34.34 16.01 -18.28
CA ASP A 10 33.15 16.52 -17.60
C ASP A 10 33.23 18.05 -17.37
N ASP A 11 32.37 18.77 -18.08
CA ASP A 11 32.27 20.21 -18.09
C ASP A 11 30.98 20.68 -17.41
N SER A 12 31.02 21.91 -16.91
CA SER A 12 29.85 22.59 -16.37
C SER A 12 29.75 23.98 -16.96
N LEU A 13 28.66 24.23 -17.66
CA LEU A 13 28.45 25.45 -18.42
C LEU A 13 27.12 26.13 -18.09
N THR A 14 27.18 27.45 -17.97
CA THR A 14 26.00 28.31 -17.90
C THR A 14 26.04 29.29 -19.06
N GLY A 15 24.97 29.30 -19.86
CA GLY A 15 24.76 30.23 -20.96
C GLY A 15 24.33 31.62 -20.48
N THR A 16 23.75 32.39 -21.39
CA THR A 16 23.41 33.79 -21.21
C THR A 16 21.90 34.02 -21.22
N ALA A 17 21.47 35.27 -21.31
CA ALA A 17 20.05 35.63 -21.46
C ALA A 17 19.67 35.88 -22.93
N THR A 18 20.50 35.45 -23.88
CA THR A 18 20.26 35.58 -25.31
C THR A 18 20.51 34.25 -25.98
N ARG A 19 19.96 34.02 -27.19
CA ARG A 19 20.27 32.85 -28.01
C ARG A 19 21.76 32.49 -27.96
N ASP A 20 22.09 31.28 -27.55
CA ASP A 20 23.44 30.74 -27.45
C ASP A 20 23.61 29.49 -28.32
N ILE A 21 24.86 29.19 -28.68
CA ILE A 21 25.27 27.92 -29.27
C ILE A 21 26.24 27.26 -28.31
N ILE A 22 25.88 26.09 -27.80
CA ILE A 22 26.61 25.34 -26.80
C ILE A 22 26.95 23.98 -27.41
N GLU A 23 28.24 23.72 -27.61
CA GLU A 23 28.73 22.43 -28.12
C GLU A 23 29.61 21.78 -27.05
N MET A 24 29.08 20.75 -26.41
CA MET A 24 29.82 19.82 -25.56
C MET A 24 30.45 18.72 -26.42
N LEU A 25 31.49 18.06 -25.90
CA LEU A 25 32.30 17.09 -26.68
C LEU A 25 32.19 15.68 -26.11
N LEU A 26 33.12 15.26 -25.27
CA LEU A 26 33.04 13.97 -24.60
C LEU A 26 33.04 14.24 -23.11
N GLY A 27 32.39 13.39 -22.33
CA GLY A 27 32.33 13.54 -20.87
C GLY A 27 30.89 13.58 -20.42
N ASN A 28 30.68 13.56 -19.11
CA ASN A 28 29.34 13.71 -18.55
C ASN A 28 29.14 15.18 -18.21
N ASP A 29 28.50 15.91 -19.11
CA ASP A 29 28.48 17.36 -19.10
C ASP A 29 27.20 17.92 -18.48
N TYR A 30 27.31 19.11 -17.89
CA TYR A 30 26.19 19.82 -17.27
C TYR A 30 25.98 21.18 -17.93
N VAL A 31 24.83 21.39 -18.56
CA VAL A 31 24.49 22.64 -19.26
C VAL A 31 23.24 23.28 -18.69
N MET A 32 23.33 24.58 -18.39
CA MET A 32 22.18 25.47 -18.19
C MET A 32 22.23 26.59 -19.25
N ALA A 33 21.44 26.52 -20.32
CA ALA A 33 21.52 27.48 -21.41
C ALA A 33 20.96 28.87 -21.04
N GLY A 34 19.87 28.91 -20.27
CA GLY A 34 19.42 30.11 -19.59
C GLY A 34 18.15 30.69 -20.19
N ASN A 35 18.20 31.92 -20.69
CA ASN A 35 17.08 32.46 -21.46
C ASN A 35 17.55 32.64 -22.89
N GLY A 36 16.74 32.30 -23.88
CA GLY A 36 17.23 32.38 -25.23
C GLY A 36 16.31 31.72 -26.23
N ALA A 37 16.92 31.10 -27.20
CA ALA A 37 16.33 30.21 -28.18
C ALA A 37 17.56 29.47 -28.68
N ASP A 38 18.03 28.59 -27.82
CA ASP A 38 19.39 28.11 -27.71
C ASP A 38 19.58 26.85 -28.56
N LEU A 39 20.83 26.58 -28.94
CA LEU A 39 21.20 25.32 -29.57
C LEU A 39 22.22 24.63 -28.66
N ILE A 40 21.86 23.46 -28.14
CA ILE A 40 22.67 22.67 -27.22
C ILE A 40 22.99 21.33 -27.87
N ARG A 41 24.26 20.91 -27.82
CA ARG A 41 24.72 19.58 -28.23
C ARG A 41 25.54 18.98 -27.11
N GLY A 42 25.09 17.89 -26.48
CA GLY A 42 25.82 17.11 -25.47
C GLY A 42 26.96 16.30 -26.08
N SER A 43 26.69 15.68 -27.23
CA SER A 43 27.58 14.86 -28.05
C SER A 43 27.83 13.46 -27.49
N GLY A 44 28.63 13.27 -26.44
CA GLY A 44 28.95 11.91 -25.99
C GLY A 44 29.27 11.82 -24.52
N GLY A 45 28.67 10.85 -23.83
CA GLY A 45 28.66 10.73 -22.37
C GLY A 45 27.25 10.94 -21.85
N ASN A 46 27.06 10.78 -20.54
CA ASN A 46 25.75 10.91 -19.92
C ASN A 46 25.56 12.35 -19.44
N ASP A 47 24.87 13.15 -20.25
CA ASP A 47 24.77 14.58 -20.08
C ASP A 47 23.52 15.01 -19.32
N THR A 48 23.58 16.19 -18.70
CA THR A 48 22.41 16.88 -18.13
C THR A 48 22.25 18.24 -18.80
N LEU A 49 21.22 18.36 -19.63
CA LEU A 49 21.01 19.51 -20.51
C LEU A 49 19.71 20.23 -20.17
N LEU A 50 19.83 21.50 -19.75
CA LEU A 50 18.70 22.35 -19.39
C LEU A 50 18.60 23.52 -20.38
N GLY A 51 17.54 23.54 -21.20
CA GLY A 51 17.22 24.62 -22.15
C GLY A 51 16.88 25.93 -21.44
N GLY A 52 15.80 25.89 -20.65
CA GLY A 52 15.37 27.00 -19.82
C GLY A 52 14.19 27.73 -20.43
N ASN A 53 14.33 29.03 -20.71
CA ASN A 53 13.26 29.79 -21.37
C ASN A 53 13.59 30.00 -22.84
N GLY A 54 12.59 29.88 -23.69
CA GLY A 54 12.72 30.09 -25.13
C GLY A 54 12.53 28.81 -25.90
N SER A 55 12.42 28.91 -27.22
CA SER A 55 12.35 27.73 -28.10
C SER A 55 13.75 27.23 -28.39
N ASP A 56 14.13 26.16 -27.73
CA ASP A 56 15.45 25.58 -27.74
C ASP A 56 15.53 24.36 -28.66
N GLU A 57 16.72 24.11 -29.21
CA GLU A 57 17.04 22.92 -30.00
C GLU A 57 18.13 22.15 -29.25
N ILE A 58 17.80 20.99 -28.70
CA ILE A 58 18.67 20.23 -27.79
C ILE A 58 18.94 18.85 -28.39
N PHE A 59 20.22 18.47 -28.43
CA PHE A 59 20.69 17.15 -28.83
C PHE A 59 21.49 16.56 -27.66
N GLY A 60 21.06 15.43 -27.11
CA GLY A 60 21.81 14.64 -26.12
C GLY A 60 23.07 14.08 -26.75
N GLY A 61 22.95 13.04 -27.56
CA GLY A 61 24.07 12.44 -28.28
C GLY A 61 24.17 10.94 -28.00
N ASP A 62 25.39 10.45 -27.80
CA ASP A 62 25.62 9.08 -27.32
C ASP A 62 25.69 9.10 -25.79
N GLY A 63 25.00 8.20 -25.09
CA GLY A 63 24.99 8.11 -23.63
C GLY A 63 23.58 8.18 -23.07
N ASP A 64 23.43 7.94 -21.76
CA ASP A 64 22.13 8.04 -21.10
C ASP A 64 21.94 9.48 -20.61
N ASP A 65 21.19 10.29 -21.36
CA ASP A 65 21.08 11.73 -21.15
C ASP A 65 19.85 12.14 -20.32
N SER A 66 19.95 13.26 -19.61
CA SER A 66 18.83 13.90 -18.91
C SER A 66 18.60 15.30 -19.48
N ILE A 67 17.49 15.48 -20.19
CA ILE A 67 17.22 16.67 -20.98
C ILE A 67 15.90 17.32 -20.56
N VAL A 68 15.92 18.64 -20.33
CA VAL A 68 14.73 19.42 -19.99
C VAL A 68 14.67 20.70 -20.84
N GLY A 69 13.61 20.85 -21.64
CA GLY A 69 13.32 22.08 -22.41
C GLY A 69 12.83 23.23 -21.53
N ALA A 70 11.83 22.93 -20.69
CA ALA A 70 11.17 23.78 -19.70
C ALA A 70 10.09 24.73 -20.21
N CYS A 71 10.42 25.86 -20.84
CA CYS A 71 9.41 26.83 -21.30
C CYS A 71 9.70 27.27 -22.72
N GLY A 72 8.81 26.97 -23.66
CA GLY A 72 9.02 27.34 -25.06
C GLY A 72 8.59 26.20 -25.94
N HIS A 73 8.58 26.43 -27.26
CA HIS A 73 8.38 25.32 -28.20
C HIS A 73 9.73 24.70 -28.50
N ASP A 74 10.06 23.64 -27.79
CA ASP A 74 11.38 23.01 -27.81
C ASP A 74 11.41 21.84 -28.82
N THR A 75 12.60 21.60 -29.38
CA THR A 75 12.88 20.42 -30.20
C THR A 75 14.03 19.67 -29.58
N ILE A 76 13.74 18.50 -29.03
CA ILE A 76 14.69 17.72 -28.25
C ILE A 76 14.92 16.35 -28.89
N ARG A 77 16.18 15.93 -28.95
CA ARG A 77 16.59 14.59 -29.38
C ARG A 77 17.52 14.00 -28.32
N GLY A 78 17.18 12.84 -27.79
CA GLY A 78 18.01 12.04 -26.89
C GLY A 78 19.24 11.55 -27.64
N GLY A 79 19.10 10.49 -28.44
CA GLY A 79 20.14 10.01 -29.32
C GLY A 79 20.33 8.52 -29.17
N ILE A 80 21.53 8.07 -28.79
CA ILE A 80 21.79 6.66 -28.50
C ILE A 80 21.95 6.50 -27.00
N GLY A 81 21.11 5.73 -26.34
CA GLY A 81 21.19 5.48 -24.90
C GLY A 81 19.81 5.42 -24.29
N MET A 82 19.72 5.29 -22.97
CA MET A 82 18.45 5.40 -22.26
C MET A 82 18.26 6.83 -21.80
N ASP A 83 17.50 7.60 -22.56
CA ASP A 83 17.36 9.04 -22.35
C ASP A 83 16.11 9.38 -21.54
N PHE A 84 16.24 10.38 -20.66
CA PHE A 84 15.12 11.03 -20.00
C PHE A 84 14.91 12.42 -20.61
N ILE A 85 13.75 12.65 -21.21
CA ILE A 85 13.43 13.89 -21.91
C ILE A 85 12.14 14.48 -21.34
N SER A 86 12.17 15.77 -20.97
CA SER A 86 10.98 16.54 -20.61
C SER A 86 10.88 17.81 -21.46
N GLY A 87 9.77 17.97 -22.18
CA GLY A 87 9.45 19.17 -22.96
C GLY A 87 9.15 20.35 -22.04
N GLY A 88 8.09 20.24 -21.23
CA GLY A 88 7.75 21.20 -20.19
C GLY A 88 6.46 21.96 -20.50
N ASN A 89 6.55 23.20 -20.97
CA ASN A 89 5.37 24.00 -21.32
C ASN A 89 5.46 24.47 -22.76
N ALA A 90 4.29 24.52 -23.40
CA ALA A 90 4.08 24.84 -24.81
C ALA A 90 4.33 23.64 -25.72
N ASP A 91 3.88 23.74 -26.97
CA ASP A 91 3.90 22.61 -27.90
C ASP A 91 5.35 22.20 -28.24
N ASP A 92 5.77 21.04 -27.75
CA ASP A 92 7.12 20.49 -27.85
C ASP A 92 7.22 19.33 -28.85
N LEU A 93 8.43 19.10 -29.35
CA LEU A 93 8.76 18.00 -30.26
C LEU A 93 9.92 17.17 -29.70
N LEU A 94 9.62 15.96 -29.25
CA LEU A 94 10.56 15.08 -28.54
C LEU A 94 10.87 13.82 -29.35
N TYR A 95 12.14 13.43 -29.40
CA TYR A 95 12.62 12.19 -30.02
C TYR A 95 13.56 11.45 -29.05
N GLY A 96 13.23 10.22 -28.66
CA GLY A 96 14.14 9.34 -27.93
C GLY A 96 15.28 8.85 -28.83
N ASN A 97 14.92 8.27 -29.97
CA ASN A 97 15.76 7.63 -30.97
C ASN A 97 16.17 6.19 -30.59
N ASP A 98 17.44 5.88 -30.36
CA ASP A 98 17.88 4.50 -30.12
C ASP A 98 18.06 4.26 -28.61
N GLY A 99 17.30 3.33 -28.04
CA GLY A 99 17.40 2.91 -26.63
C GLY A 99 16.04 2.93 -25.95
N ASN A 100 16.03 2.62 -24.65
CA ASN A 100 14.78 2.57 -23.89
C ASN A 100 14.57 3.92 -23.20
N ASP A 101 13.77 4.77 -23.81
CA ASP A 101 13.68 6.19 -23.46
C ASP A 101 12.44 6.51 -22.62
N THR A 102 12.51 7.60 -21.86
CA THR A 102 11.37 8.18 -21.14
C THR A 102 11.13 9.59 -21.63
N LEU A 103 9.98 9.83 -22.26
CA LEU A 103 9.59 11.11 -22.83
C LEU A 103 8.35 11.65 -22.13
N LEU A 104 8.44 12.88 -21.62
CA LEU A 104 7.36 13.61 -20.99
C LEU A 104 7.08 14.91 -21.78
N GLY A 105 5.92 15.00 -22.43
CA GLY A 105 5.49 16.21 -23.15
C GLY A 105 5.31 17.38 -22.18
N GLY A 106 4.30 17.29 -21.33
CA GLY A 106 4.07 18.24 -20.25
C GLY A 106 2.76 18.98 -20.41
N ASN A 107 2.80 20.27 -20.73
CA ASN A 107 1.61 21.08 -20.95
C ASN A 107 1.57 21.54 -22.39
N ASN A 108 0.36 21.52 -22.97
CA ASN A 108 0.05 21.89 -24.34
C ASN A 108 0.31 20.74 -25.32
N SER A 109 0.08 21.00 -26.62
CA SER A 109 -0.05 19.93 -27.59
C SER A 109 1.31 19.46 -28.07
N ASP A 110 1.78 18.36 -27.50
CA ASP A 110 3.12 17.83 -27.70
C ASP A 110 3.15 16.71 -28.74
N THR A 111 4.32 16.52 -29.35
CA THR A 111 4.58 15.39 -30.26
C THR A 111 5.79 14.60 -29.81
N LEU A 112 5.58 13.34 -29.45
CA LEU A 112 6.59 12.44 -28.90
C LEU A 112 6.83 11.27 -29.85
N TYR A 113 8.11 10.98 -30.10
CA TYR A 113 8.57 9.80 -30.82
C TYR A 113 9.56 9.03 -29.95
N GLY A 114 9.23 7.79 -29.57
CA GLY A 114 10.12 6.89 -28.83
C GLY A 114 11.31 6.51 -29.69
N GLY A 115 11.13 5.57 -30.62
CA GLY A 115 12.14 5.17 -31.57
C GLY A 115 12.38 3.67 -31.55
N ASP A 116 13.64 3.24 -31.52
CA ASP A 116 14.03 1.85 -31.39
C ASP A 116 14.31 1.55 -29.91
N GLY A 117 13.52 0.70 -29.26
CA GLY A 117 13.68 0.32 -27.85
C GLY A 117 12.33 0.21 -27.15
N ASP A 118 12.34 -0.23 -25.90
CA ASP A 118 11.11 -0.30 -25.09
C ASP A 118 10.90 1.05 -24.39
N ASP A 119 10.08 1.92 -24.98
CA ASP A 119 9.96 3.32 -24.58
C ASP A 119 8.78 3.61 -23.64
N SER A 120 8.88 4.68 -22.85
CA SER A 120 7.80 5.21 -22.01
C SER A 120 7.48 6.65 -22.41
N LEU A 121 6.27 6.87 -22.94
CA LEU A 121 5.80 8.16 -23.44
C LEU A 121 4.59 8.64 -22.63
N ASP A 122 4.66 9.85 -22.09
CA ASP A 122 3.53 10.56 -21.45
C ASP A 122 3.32 11.93 -22.11
N GLY A 123 2.14 12.13 -22.72
CA GLY A 123 1.78 13.40 -23.36
C GLY A 123 1.57 14.53 -22.34
N GLY A 124 0.89 14.23 -21.23
CA GLY A 124 0.61 15.20 -20.18
C GLY A 124 -0.76 15.89 -20.33
N GLN A 125 -0.80 17.18 -20.67
CA GLN A 125 -2.03 17.97 -20.77
C GLN A 125 -2.25 18.53 -22.16
N ASP A 126 -3.52 18.63 -22.55
CA ASP A 126 -4.00 19.03 -23.87
C ASP A 126 -3.84 17.91 -24.90
N ASP A 127 -4.13 18.18 -26.17
CA ASP A 127 -4.24 17.14 -27.21
C ASP A 127 -2.85 16.78 -27.76
N ASP A 128 -2.36 15.57 -27.47
CA ASP A 128 -0.99 15.11 -27.77
C ASP A 128 -0.91 14.06 -28.89
N SER A 129 0.28 13.89 -29.47
CA SER A 129 0.59 12.87 -30.49
C SER A 129 1.79 12.02 -30.09
N LEU A 130 1.57 10.74 -29.76
CA LEU A 130 2.61 9.82 -29.31
C LEU A 130 2.82 8.69 -30.33
N VAL A 131 4.08 8.38 -30.62
CA VAL A 131 4.50 7.27 -31.48
C VAL A 131 5.62 6.48 -30.78
N GLY A 132 5.35 5.24 -30.38
CA GLY A 132 6.36 4.35 -29.77
C GLY A 132 7.42 3.91 -30.77
N ALA A 133 6.96 3.36 -31.90
CA ALA A 133 7.73 2.85 -33.03
C ALA A 133 8.18 1.40 -32.89
N ALA A 134 9.39 1.08 -32.43
CA ALA A 134 9.89 -0.30 -32.44
C ALA A 134 10.34 -0.76 -31.05
N GLY A 135 9.57 -1.63 -30.43
CA GLY A 135 9.84 -2.19 -29.12
C GLY A 135 8.54 -2.39 -28.36
N ALA A 136 8.60 -2.81 -27.10
CA ALA A 136 7.43 -2.93 -26.26
C ALA A 136 7.19 -1.59 -25.53
N ASP A 137 6.39 -0.73 -26.14
CA ASP A 137 6.27 0.66 -25.70
C ASP A 137 5.11 0.85 -24.72
N THR A 138 5.23 1.79 -23.79
CA THR A 138 4.14 2.24 -22.91
C THR A 138 3.75 3.67 -23.26
N LEU A 139 2.51 3.87 -23.73
CA LEU A 139 2.00 5.15 -24.19
C LEU A 139 0.84 5.62 -23.29
N ASN A 140 1.03 6.76 -22.63
CA ASN A 140 0.00 7.46 -21.86
C ASN A 140 -0.30 8.82 -22.53
N GLY A 141 -1.49 8.98 -23.10
CA GLY A 141 -1.90 10.27 -23.67
C GLY A 141 -2.05 11.39 -22.63
N GLY A 142 -2.43 11.02 -21.40
CA GLY A 142 -2.72 12.01 -20.36
C GLY A 142 -4.11 12.63 -20.52
N LYS A 143 -4.19 13.96 -20.48
CA LYS A 143 -5.45 14.70 -20.56
C LYS A 143 -5.60 15.38 -21.91
N GLY A 144 -6.30 14.78 -22.84
CA GLY A 144 -6.58 15.47 -24.08
C GLY A 144 -7.50 14.65 -24.94
N ASN A 145 -7.56 14.97 -26.23
CA ASN A 145 -7.95 14.01 -27.23
C ASN A 145 -6.67 13.59 -27.94
N ASP A 146 -6.05 12.55 -27.40
CA ASP A 146 -4.70 12.19 -27.79
C ASP A 146 -4.69 11.20 -28.94
N VAL A 147 -3.61 11.18 -29.71
CA VAL A 147 -3.39 10.24 -30.81
C VAL A 147 -2.19 9.37 -30.50
N LEU A 148 -2.43 8.08 -30.31
CA LEU A 148 -1.43 7.11 -29.90
C LEU A 148 -1.17 6.10 -31.03
N THR A 149 0.10 5.82 -31.30
CA THR A 149 0.54 4.84 -32.30
C THR A 149 1.64 4.00 -31.65
N GLY A 150 1.38 2.71 -31.43
CA GLY A 150 2.33 1.83 -30.77
C GLY A 150 3.49 1.48 -31.70
N GLY A 151 3.17 0.98 -32.89
CA GLY A 151 4.15 0.56 -33.87
C GLY A 151 4.31 -0.96 -33.89
N THR A 152 5.54 -1.44 -33.71
CA THR A 152 5.85 -2.87 -33.69
C THR A 152 6.35 -3.28 -32.32
N GLY A 153 5.79 -4.36 -31.79
CA GLY A 153 6.14 -4.91 -30.49
C GLY A 153 4.87 -5.20 -29.71
N ASN A 154 4.99 -5.40 -28.41
CA ASN A 154 3.83 -5.62 -27.55
C ASN A 154 3.59 -4.33 -26.76
N ASP A 155 2.71 -3.48 -27.26
CA ASP A 155 2.56 -2.13 -26.72
C ASP A 155 1.49 -2.07 -25.63
N LEU A 156 1.69 -1.20 -24.65
CA LEU A 156 0.77 -0.91 -23.57
C LEU A 156 0.22 0.51 -23.70
N PHE A 157 -1.07 0.62 -23.99
CA PHE A 157 -1.77 1.90 -24.03
C PHE A 157 -2.45 2.17 -22.69
N VAL A 158 -2.00 3.21 -21.98
CA VAL A 158 -2.52 3.59 -20.66
C VAL A 158 -3.57 4.69 -20.85
N ILE A 159 -4.76 4.47 -20.31
CA ILE A 159 -5.83 5.49 -20.35
C ILE A 159 -5.72 6.38 -19.11
N GLY A 160 -5.46 7.67 -19.35
CA GLY A 160 -5.19 8.70 -18.34
C GLY A 160 -6.38 9.06 -17.44
N GLY A 161 -6.88 8.12 -16.63
CA GLY A 161 -7.85 8.36 -15.55
C GLY A 161 -9.05 9.26 -15.87
N TRP A 162 -9.47 10.08 -14.91
CA TRP A 162 -10.66 10.94 -15.04
C TRP A 162 -10.39 12.10 -16.02
N LYS A 163 -11.11 12.12 -17.14
CA LYS A 163 -11.04 13.17 -18.19
C LYS A 163 -9.82 13.06 -19.10
N SER A 164 -9.43 11.86 -19.50
CA SER A 164 -8.51 11.60 -20.63
C SER A 164 -9.12 11.98 -22.00
N GLY A 165 -10.04 12.95 -22.03
CA GLY A 165 -10.88 13.31 -23.19
C GLY A 165 -11.29 12.14 -24.09
N ARG A 166 -10.86 12.16 -25.36
CA ARG A 166 -11.22 11.15 -26.37
C ARG A 166 -10.00 10.77 -27.17
N ASP A 167 -9.32 9.76 -26.67
CA ASP A 167 -8.08 9.28 -27.28
C ASP A 167 -8.37 8.38 -28.47
N THR A 168 -7.40 8.30 -29.37
CA THR A 168 -7.44 7.50 -30.58
C THR A 168 -6.16 6.67 -30.69
N ILE A 169 -6.29 5.35 -30.67
CA ILE A 169 -5.18 4.43 -31.00
C ILE A 169 -5.29 4.06 -32.47
N THR A 170 -4.21 4.25 -33.22
CA THR A 170 -4.25 4.19 -34.68
C THR A 170 -3.93 2.82 -35.28
N ASP A 171 -3.19 1.98 -34.54
CA ASP A 171 -2.59 0.74 -35.06
C ASP A 171 -2.61 -0.46 -34.10
N PHE A 172 -3.49 -0.46 -33.10
CA PHE A 172 -3.64 -1.53 -32.11
C PHE A 172 -3.60 -2.94 -32.74
N THR A 173 -2.67 -3.78 -32.28
CA THR A 173 -2.44 -5.15 -32.74
C THR A 173 -2.99 -6.14 -31.73
N VAL A 174 -4.14 -6.74 -32.05
CA VAL A 174 -4.82 -7.71 -31.17
C VAL A 174 -3.93 -8.93 -30.91
N GLY A 175 -3.72 -9.22 -29.62
CA GLY A 175 -2.95 -10.38 -29.15
C GLY A 175 -1.46 -10.10 -28.93
N GLU A 176 -0.99 -8.91 -29.32
CA GLU A 176 0.33 -8.38 -29.00
C GLU A 176 0.15 -7.21 -28.00
N ASP A 177 -0.65 -6.23 -28.38
CA ASP A 177 -0.90 -5.02 -27.59
C ASP A 177 -1.95 -5.20 -26.48
N LYS A 178 -1.85 -4.36 -25.45
CA LYS A 178 -2.78 -4.28 -24.32
C LYS A 178 -3.23 -2.84 -24.09
N ILE A 179 -4.45 -2.68 -23.60
CA ILE A 179 -4.97 -1.41 -23.08
C ILE A 179 -5.13 -1.52 -21.57
N ASP A 180 -4.47 -0.65 -20.81
CA ASP A 180 -4.60 -0.60 -19.35
C ASP A 180 -5.86 0.16 -18.94
N LEU A 181 -6.82 -0.56 -18.37
CA LEU A 181 -8.07 -0.02 -17.85
C LEU A 181 -8.18 -0.11 -16.32
N ARG A 182 -7.11 -0.52 -15.64
CA ARG A 182 -7.09 -0.61 -14.16
C ARG A 182 -7.36 0.73 -13.50
N ILE A 183 -6.82 1.80 -14.10
CA ILE A 183 -6.95 3.18 -13.59
C ILE A 183 -8.40 3.67 -13.64
N VAL A 184 -9.19 3.21 -14.61
CA VAL A 184 -10.63 3.55 -14.75
C VAL A 184 -11.54 2.49 -14.13
N ASN A 185 -10.97 1.61 -13.29
CA ASN A 185 -11.65 0.58 -12.51
C ASN A 185 -12.59 -0.30 -13.33
N VAL A 186 -12.19 -0.62 -14.57
CA VAL A 186 -12.93 -1.58 -15.41
C VAL A 186 -12.41 -2.98 -15.07
N SER A 187 -13.29 -3.79 -14.51
CA SER A 187 -12.94 -5.12 -14.00
C SER A 187 -13.40 -6.26 -14.90
N ASP A 188 -14.32 -5.98 -15.81
CA ASP A 188 -14.84 -6.96 -16.77
C ASP A 188 -15.19 -6.27 -18.10
N MET A 189 -15.00 -6.96 -19.22
CA MET A 189 -15.35 -6.42 -20.54
C MET A 189 -16.83 -6.06 -20.70
N SER A 190 -17.74 -6.66 -19.92
CA SER A 190 -19.16 -6.30 -19.91
C SER A 190 -19.43 -4.88 -19.40
N GLU A 191 -18.47 -4.26 -18.71
CA GLU A 191 -18.50 -2.87 -18.29
C GLU A 191 -18.11 -1.90 -19.42
N ILE A 192 -17.61 -2.43 -20.56
CA ILE A 192 -17.22 -1.66 -21.75
C ILE A 192 -18.33 -1.72 -22.80
N GLU A 193 -18.93 -0.58 -23.14
CA GLU A 193 -19.85 -0.51 -24.29
C GLU A 193 -19.04 -0.26 -25.58
N ILE A 194 -18.97 -1.28 -26.45
CA ILE A 194 -18.26 -1.20 -27.73
C ILE A 194 -19.22 -0.76 -28.84
N LYS A 195 -18.95 0.40 -29.45
CA LYS A 195 -19.72 0.94 -30.59
C LYS A 195 -18.89 0.92 -31.87
N VAL A 196 -19.43 0.36 -32.95
CA VAL A 196 -18.81 0.48 -34.28
C VAL A 196 -18.88 1.91 -34.78
N ILE A 197 -17.76 2.45 -35.25
CA ILE A 197 -17.64 3.78 -35.84
C ILE A 197 -17.06 3.68 -37.26
N ALA A 198 -17.02 4.81 -37.99
CA ALA A 198 -16.37 4.83 -39.29
C ALA A 198 -14.85 4.61 -39.11
N GLY A 199 -14.34 3.48 -39.62
CA GLY A 199 -12.91 3.18 -39.59
C GLY A 199 -12.44 2.41 -38.34
N GLY A 200 -13.33 1.92 -37.47
CA GLY A 200 -12.94 1.13 -36.30
C GLY A 200 -14.04 0.98 -35.26
N VAL A 201 -13.65 0.96 -33.98
CA VAL A 201 -14.56 0.88 -32.83
C VAL A 201 -14.32 2.02 -31.84
N ARG A 202 -15.34 2.33 -31.04
CA ARG A 202 -15.27 3.22 -29.89
C ARG A 202 -15.62 2.43 -28.65
N LEU A 203 -14.72 2.42 -27.67
CA LEU A 203 -14.96 1.95 -26.32
C LEU A 203 -15.54 3.10 -25.51
N LEU A 204 -16.67 2.85 -24.86
CA LEU A 204 -17.23 3.74 -23.85
C LEU A 204 -16.98 3.10 -22.49
N LEU A 205 -16.13 3.77 -21.72
CA LEU A 205 -15.67 3.31 -20.41
C LEU A 205 -16.50 3.98 -19.31
N PRO A 206 -16.43 3.46 -18.06
CA PRO A 206 -17.00 4.13 -16.90
C PRO A 206 -16.62 5.61 -16.83
N GLU A 207 -17.46 6.38 -16.14
CA GLU A 207 -17.19 7.80 -15.85
C GLU A 207 -17.13 8.71 -17.08
N GLY A 208 -17.49 8.19 -18.26
CA GLY A 208 -17.65 8.93 -19.50
C GLY A 208 -16.41 9.00 -20.37
N ASN A 209 -15.33 8.29 -19.99
CA ASN A 209 -14.11 8.16 -20.78
C ASN A 209 -14.38 7.42 -22.10
N ARG A 210 -13.64 7.78 -23.15
CA ARG A 210 -13.85 7.27 -24.51
C ARG A 210 -12.52 7.00 -25.18
N LEU A 211 -12.43 5.83 -25.82
CA LEU A 211 -11.27 5.43 -26.60
C LEU A 211 -11.71 4.97 -27.99
N ASP A 212 -11.16 5.57 -29.03
CA ASP A 212 -11.35 5.14 -30.41
C ASP A 212 -10.19 4.23 -30.82
N LEU A 213 -10.50 3.04 -31.32
CA LEU A 213 -9.51 2.13 -31.90
C LEU A 213 -9.75 2.07 -33.41
N LEU A 214 -8.79 2.54 -34.20
CA LEU A 214 -8.87 2.49 -35.65
C LEU A 214 -8.53 1.09 -36.17
N ASN A 215 -9.09 0.74 -37.32
CA ASN A 215 -8.86 -0.52 -38.04
C ASN A 215 -9.17 -1.82 -37.26
N ILE A 216 -9.81 -1.69 -36.09
CA ILE A 216 -10.26 -2.82 -35.27
C ILE A 216 -11.71 -3.17 -35.56
N SER A 217 -12.02 -4.48 -35.58
CA SER A 217 -13.39 -4.98 -35.62
C SER A 217 -13.82 -5.37 -34.20
N PRO A 218 -15.07 -5.11 -33.78
CA PRO A 218 -15.49 -5.34 -32.39
C PRO A 218 -15.34 -6.81 -31.96
N GLU A 219 -15.48 -7.76 -32.89
CA GLU A 219 -15.33 -9.18 -32.64
C GLU A 219 -13.89 -9.66 -32.41
N SER A 220 -12.88 -8.84 -32.71
CA SER A 220 -11.47 -9.20 -32.45
C SER A 220 -11.01 -8.87 -31.04
N LEU A 221 -11.73 -7.98 -30.33
CA LEU A 221 -11.39 -7.65 -28.95
C LEU A 221 -11.84 -8.75 -28.00
N THR A 222 -10.95 -9.15 -27.10
CA THR A 222 -11.21 -10.16 -26.07
C THR A 222 -10.70 -9.67 -24.72
N ASN A 223 -10.94 -10.41 -23.62
CA ASN A 223 -10.40 -10.03 -22.31
C ASN A 223 -8.88 -9.85 -22.36
N ASP A 224 -8.20 -10.61 -23.22
CA ASP A 224 -6.77 -10.51 -23.42
C ASP A 224 -6.35 -9.20 -24.11
N SER A 225 -7.26 -8.40 -24.66
CA SER A 225 -6.92 -7.07 -25.20
C SER A 225 -6.74 -6.01 -24.10
N PHE A 226 -7.07 -6.32 -22.85
CA PHE A 226 -7.13 -5.36 -21.75
C PHE A 226 -6.36 -5.84 -20.52
N LEU A 227 -5.71 -4.92 -19.81
CA LEU A 227 -5.40 -5.11 -18.39
C LEU A 227 -6.58 -4.57 -17.60
N LEU A 228 -7.34 -5.46 -16.97
CA LEU A 228 -8.54 -5.14 -16.19
C LEU A 228 -8.19 -5.00 -14.71
N ALA A 229 -8.95 -4.16 -13.99
CA ALA A 229 -8.87 -4.06 -12.54
C ALA A 229 -9.27 -5.41 -11.90
N PRO A 230 -8.60 -5.84 -10.81
CA PRO A 230 -9.09 -6.96 -10.02
C PRO A 230 -10.52 -6.64 -9.53
N LYS A 231 -11.42 -7.62 -9.65
CA LYS A 231 -12.80 -7.50 -9.15
C LYS A 231 -12.88 -8.30 -7.86
N PRO A 232 -13.28 -7.69 -6.73
CA PRO A 232 -13.68 -8.48 -5.58
C PRO A 232 -14.82 -9.41 -5.96
N ASP A 233 -14.66 -10.73 -5.82
CA ASP A 233 -15.80 -11.62 -6.02
C ASP A 233 -16.75 -11.47 -4.84
N THR A 234 -18.04 -11.27 -5.14
CA THR A 234 -19.09 -11.29 -4.12
C THR A 234 -19.66 -12.70 -4.05
N LEU A 235 -19.24 -13.47 -3.04
CA LEU A 235 -19.70 -14.83 -2.79
C LEU A 235 -20.76 -14.81 -1.68
N ALA A 236 -22.03 -14.85 -2.07
CA ALA A 236 -23.15 -14.95 -1.13
C ALA A 236 -23.81 -16.33 -1.20
N THR A 237 -23.98 -16.98 -0.06
CA THR A 237 -24.67 -18.29 0.03
C THR A 237 -26.05 -18.17 0.70
N SER A 238 -26.65 -19.28 1.09
CA SER A 238 -28.04 -19.37 1.57
C SER A 238 -28.10 -20.13 2.88
N ASP A 239 -29.17 -20.00 3.67
CA ASP A 239 -29.35 -20.77 4.91
C ASP A 239 -28.94 -22.27 4.79
N GLY A 240 -28.08 -22.73 5.70
CA GLY A 240 -27.54 -24.09 5.75
C GLY A 240 -26.02 -24.08 5.90
N GLY A 241 -25.42 -25.19 6.32
CA GLY A 241 -23.95 -25.28 6.41
C GLY A 241 -23.32 -25.38 5.03
N ASP A 242 -22.64 -24.33 4.62
CA ASP A 242 -22.05 -24.13 3.31
C ASP A 242 -20.53 -24.35 3.30
N ARG A 243 -19.99 -24.45 2.08
CA ARG A 243 -18.54 -24.48 1.83
C ARG A 243 -18.23 -23.45 0.77
N VAL A 244 -17.49 -22.41 1.15
CA VAL A 244 -17.13 -21.29 0.27
C VAL A 244 -15.62 -21.28 0.09
N PHE A 245 -15.20 -21.05 -1.14
CA PHE A 245 -13.81 -20.85 -1.52
C PHE A 245 -13.75 -19.54 -2.31
N GLY A 246 -12.97 -18.59 -1.81
CA GLY A 246 -12.59 -17.38 -2.51
C GLY A 246 -11.56 -17.66 -3.61
N THR A 247 -11.04 -16.57 -4.16
CA THR A 247 -10.13 -16.53 -5.28
C THR A 247 -8.78 -15.96 -4.85
N ALA A 248 -7.92 -15.57 -5.80
CA ALA A 248 -6.65 -14.91 -5.45
C ALA A 248 -6.77 -13.38 -5.42
N ASP A 249 -7.97 -12.86 -5.66
CA ASP A 249 -8.32 -11.45 -5.56
C ASP A 249 -9.02 -11.22 -4.20
N GLY A 250 -8.95 -10.01 -3.66
CA GLY A 250 -9.63 -9.71 -2.39
C GLY A 250 -11.15 -9.78 -2.53
N ASP A 251 -11.78 -10.70 -1.82
CA ASP A 251 -13.18 -11.10 -1.96
C ASP A 251 -14.11 -10.49 -0.92
N PHE A 252 -15.41 -10.48 -1.21
CA PHE A 252 -16.46 -10.25 -0.23
C PHE A 252 -17.32 -11.49 -0.09
N ILE A 253 -17.20 -12.18 1.05
CA ILE A 253 -17.89 -13.44 1.33
C ILE A 253 -18.98 -13.21 2.40
N SER A 254 -20.20 -13.67 2.14
CA SER A 254 -21.31 -13.65 3.10
C SER A 254 -22.04 -15.01 3.12
N ALA A 255 -21.86 -15.77 4.20
CA ALA A 255 -22.36 -17.15 4.28
C ALA A 255 -23.76 -17.29 4.91
N GLY A 256 -24.14 -16.37 5.81
CA GLY A 256 -25.52 -16.23 6.28
C GLY A 256 -25.81 -17.08 7.51
N ASN A 257 -26.81 -17.96 7.47
CA ASN A 257 -27.13 -18.83 8.61
C ASN A 257 -26.62 -20.24 8.31
N GLY A 258 -26.01 -20.93 9.26
CA GLY A 258 -25.46 -22.26 9.04
C GLY A 258 -24.14 -22.45 9.77
N SER A 259 -23.66 -23.68 9.85
CA SER A 259 -22.28 -23.93 10.29
C SER A 259 -21.42 -24.09 9.05
N ASP A 260 -20.73 -23.01 8.70
CA ASP A 260 -20.10 -22.80 7.41
C ASP A 260 -18.60 -23.11 7.46
N ARG A 261 -18.04 -23.39 6.28
CA ARG A 261 -16.58 -23.50 6.09
C ARG A 261 -16.16 -22.58 4.97
N ILE A 262 -15.36 -21.59 5.29
CA ILE A 262 -14.95 -20.53 4.38
C ILE A 262 -13.42 -20.52 4.28
N PHE A 263 -12.92 -20.33 3.07
CA PHE A 263 -11.50 -20.12 2.77
C PHE A 263 -11.40 -18.93 1.82
N GLY A 264 -10.82 -17.82 2.26
CA GLY A 264 -10.66 -16.59 1.47
C GLY A 264 -9.63 -16.73 0.34
N ALA A 265 -8.49 -17.35 0.67
CA ALA A 265 -7.37 -17.71 -0.22
C ALA A 265 -6.27 -16.65 -0.33
N GLU A 266 -6.03 -16.01 -1.49
CA GLU A 266 -5.04 -14.92 -1.55
C GLU A 266 -5.79 -13.60 -1.77
N GLY A 267 -5.23 -12.48 -1.32
CA GLY A 267 -5.86 -11.17 -1.44
C GLY A 267 -6.45 -10.69 -0.12
N ASN A 268 -6.87 -9.44 -0.07
CA ASN A 268 -7.44 -8.85 1.14
C ASN A 268 -8.95 -9.08 1.17
N ASP A 269 -9.38 -10.08 1.93
CA ASP A 269 -10.75 -10.56 1.96
C ASP A 269 -11.60 -9.88 3.03
N THR A 270 -12.91 -9.83 2.80
CA THR A 270 -13.91 -9.50 3.82
C THR A 270 -14.89 -10.66 3.94
N VAL A 271 -14.88 -11.32 5.10
CA VAL A 271 -15.72 -12.49 5.37
C VAL A 271 -16.73 -12.18 6.47
N LEU A 272 -18.00 -12.38 6.15
CA LEU A 272 -19.13 -12.38 7.09
C LEU A 272 -19.68 -13.81 7.19
N ALA A 273 -19.29 -14.55 8.23
CA ALA A 273 -19.71 -15.94 8.40
C ALA A 273 -21.20 -16.02 8.79
N GLY A 274 -21.60 -15.36 9.89
CA GLY A 274 -23.00 -15.07 10.19
C GLY A 274 -23.52 -15.80 11.43
N GLU A 275 -24.64 -16.53 11.34
CA GLU A 275 -25.15 -17.31 12.48
C GLU A 275 -24.74 -18.78 12.34
N GLY A 276 -24.05 -19.35 13.32
CA GLY A 276 -23.92 -20.80 13.46
C GLY A 276 -22.70 -21.26 14.23
N GLN A 277 -21.84 -22.07 13.61
CA GLN A 277 -20.58 -22.52 14.22
C GLN A 277 -19.62 -22.65 13.06
N ASP A 278 -18.92 -21.57 12.79
CA ASP A 278 -18.25 -21.36 11.53
C ASP A 278 -16.78 -21.67 11.65
N THR A 279 -16.19 -22.07 10.53
CA THR A 279 -14.75 -22.24 10.40
C THR A 279 -14.28 -21.40 9.24
N VAL A 280 -13.54 -20.34 9.52
CA VAL A 280 -13.03 -19.40 8.53
C VAL A 280 -11.51 -19.42 8.55
N ARG A 281 -10.93 -19.39 7.35
CA ARG A 281 -9.54 -19.06 7.08
C ARG A 281 -9.55 -17.87 6.12
N GLY A 282 -8.90 -16.78 6.50
CA GLY A 282 -8.65 -15.62 5.64
C GLY A 282 -7.76 -16.06 4.48
N GLY A 283 -6.48 -16.27 4.78
CA GLY A 283 -5.50 -16.78 3.83
C GLY A 283 -4.28 -15.87 3.79
N ASP A 284 -3.71 -15.65 2.61
CA ASP A 284 -2.62 -14.69 2.43
C ASP A 284 -3.21 -13.33 2.06
N GLY A 285 -2.95 -12.28 2.84
CA GLY A 285 -3.49 -10.95 2.63
C GLY A 285 -3.90 -10.30 3.95
N ASN A 286 -4.33 -9.05 3.90
CA ASN A 286 -4.85 -8.36 5.08
C ASN A 286 -6.37 -8.53 5.11
N ASP A 287 -6.84 -9.50 5.88
CA ASP A 287 -8.22 -9.96 5.88
C ASP A 287 -9.06 -9.35 6.99
N MET A 288 -10.36 -9.21 6.74
CA MET A 288 -11.35 -8.81 7.74
C MET A 288 -12.40 -9.90 7.90
N VAL A 289 -12.39 -10.60 9.03
CA VAL A 289 -13.27 -11.75 9.28
C VAL A 289 -14.17 -11.50 10.49
N ASN A 290 -15.47 -11.64 10.30
CA ASN A 290 -16.47 -11.63 11.36
C ASN A 290 -17.16 -13.01 11.45
N GLY A 291 -17.02 -13.66 12.61
CA GLY A 291 -17.65 -14.95 12.93
C GLY A 291 -19.15 -14.83 13.15
N GLY A 292 -19.57 -13.84 13.93
CA GLY A 292 -20.97 -13.51 14.17
C GLY A 292 -21.52 -14.24 15.39
N SER A 293 -22.69 -14.85 15.27
CA SER A 293 -23.28 -15.59 16.39
C SER A 293 -22.94 -17.06 16.30
N GLY A 294 -22.15 -17.60 17.22
CA GLY A 294 -21.76 -19.00 17.12
C GLY A 294 -20.75 -19.42 18.15
N ASP A 295 -20.23 -20.63 18.08
CA ASP A 295 -18.93 -20.90 18.69
C ASP A 295 -17.99 -21.13 17.49
N ASP A 296 -17.28 -20.08 17.09
CA ASP A 296 -16.62 -19.98 15.79
C ASP A 296 -15.11 -20.23 15.89
N HIS A 297 -14.51 -20.61 14.75
CA HIS A 297 -13.07 -20.79 14.62
C HIS A 297 -12.56 -19.98 13.44
N LEU A 298 -11.88 -18.88 13.75
CA LEU A 298 -11.35 -17.91 12.80
C LEU A 298 -9.83 -18.01 12.80
N HIS A 299 -9.23 -17.90 11.62
CA HIS A 299 -7.79 -17.91 11.43
C HIS A 299 -7.44 -16.92 10.31
N GLY A 300 -6.57 -15.95 10.60
CA GLY A 300 -6.11 -14.94 9.63
C GLY A 300 -5.21 -15.56 8.56
N ASP A 301 -4.27 -16.42 8.99
CA ASP A 301 -3.18 -17.03 8.21
C ASP A 301 -2.01 -16.02 8.05
N ALA A 302 -1.79 -15.34 6.93
CA ALA A 302 -0.63 -14.46 6.75
C ALA A 302 -1.02 -13.07 6.25
N GLY A 303 -0.53 -12.03 6.91
CA GLY A 303 -0.86 -10.63 6.64
C GLY A 303 -1.30 -9.94 7.93
N ASN A 304 -1.74 -8.69 7.83
CA ASN A 304 -2.23 -7.96 8.99
C ASN A 304 -3.75 -8.04 9.01
N ASP A 305 -4.28 -8.93 9.83
CA ASP A 305 -5.67 -9.35 9.82
C ASP A 305 -6.51 -8.67 10.92
N THR A 306 -7.82 -8.63 10.71
CA THR A 306 -8.80 -8.19 11.71
C THR A 306 -9.85 -9.28 11.89
N LEU A 307 -9.88 -9.89 13.07
CA LEU A 307 -10.77 -11.00 13.40
C LEU A 307 -11.73 -10.61 14.53
N THR A 308 -13.03 -10.84 14.34
CA THR A 308 -14.06 -10.57 15.36
C THR A 308 -14.95 -11.80 15.58
N GLY A 309 -14.99 -12.31 16.82
CA GLY A 309 -15.82 -13.46 17.21
C GLY A 309 -17.29 -13.12 17.49
N GLU A 310 -17.56 -11.91 17.98
CA GLU A 310 -18.89 -11.43 18.40
C GLU A 310 -19.56 -12.20 19.56
N ALA A 311 -20.34 -13.24 19.30
CA ALA A 311 -21.23 -13.82 20.31
C ALA A 311 -21.04 -15.32 20.46
N GLY A 312 -20.03 -15.74 21.21
CA GLY A 312 -19.65 -17.14 21.14
C GLY A 312 -18.87 -17.70 22.29
N ASN A 313 -18.13 -18.76 22.05
CA ASN A 313 -16.94 -19.11 22.80
C ASN A 313 -15.95 -19.42 21.69
N ASP A 314 -15.38 -18.36 21.16
CA ASP A 314 -14.75 -18.34 19.86
C ASP A 314 -13.27 -18.69 19.99
N LYS A 315 -12.68 -19.13 18.88
CA LYS A 315 -11.24 -19.32 18.74
C LYS A 315 -10.76 -18.47 17.59
N LEU A 316 -10.00 -17.44 17.89
CA LEU A 316 -9.37 -16.55 16.94
C LEU A 316 -7.87 -16.81 16.93
N VAL A 317 -7.25 -16.83 15.76
CA VAL A 317 -5.81 -16.98 15.59
C VAL A 317 -5.40 -16.00 14.51
N GLY A 318 -4.53 -15.04 14.84
CA GLY A 318 -4.01 -14.05 13.89
C GLY A 318 -3.18 -14.75 12.82
N GLY A 319 -1.99 -15.19 13.22
CA GLY A 319 -1.09 -15.95 12.35
C GLY A 319 0.24 -15.21 12.21
N ALA A 320 0.60 -14.81 11.00
CA ALA A 320 1.83 -14.05 10.77
C ALA A 320 1.50 -12.65 10.28
N GLY A 321 1.99 -11.62 10.98
CA GLY A 321 1.72 -10.22 10.70
C GLY A 321 1.19 -9.52 11.94
N ASN A 322 0.88 -8.23 11.82
CA ASN A 322 0.36 -7.48 12.97
C ASN A 322 -1.16 -7.51 12.94
N ASP A 323 -1.76 -8.31 13.81
CA ASP A 323 -3.17 -8.68 13.78
C ASP A 323 -3.99 -7.96 14.86
N SER A 324 -5.30 -7.86 14.62
CA SER A 324 -6.27 -7.31 15.57
C SER A 324 -7.39 -8.31 15.83
N LEU A 325 -7.45 -8.81 17.06
CA LEU A 325 -8.38 -9.88 17.46
C LEU A 325 -9.36 -9.37 18.53
N GLU A 326 -10.66 -9.53 18.29
CA GLU A 326 -11.72 -9.22 19.26
C GLU A 326 -12.60 -10.46 19.54
N GLY A 327 -12.54 -10.99 20.76
CA GLY A 327 -13.31 -12.18 21.17
C GLY A 327 -14.81 -11.91 21.23
N GLY A 328 -15.22 -10.89 21.98
CA GLY A 328 -16.60 -10.41 22.03
C GLY A 328 -17.33 -10.81 23.31
N ASN A 329 -18.25 -11.77 23.25
CA ASN A 329 -19.01 -12.20 24.42
C ASN A 329 -18.76 -13.68 24.72
N LYS A 330 -18.80 -13.98 26.02
CA LYS A 330 -18.52 -15.27 26.66
C LYS A 330 -17.02 -15.59 26.60
N ASN A 331 -16.62 -16.86 26.63
CA ASN A 331 -15.25 -17.22 27.00
C ASN A 331 -14.48 -17.66 25.75
N ASP A 332 -13.62 -16.79 25.27
CA ASP A 332 -12.95 -16.90 23.98
C ASP A 332 -11.49 -17.34 24.14
N ARG A 333 -10.87 -17.72 23.02
CA ARG A 333 -9.45 -18.04 22.93
C ARG A 333 -8.83 -17.27 21.77
N LEU A 334 -7.90 -16.38 22.08
CA LEU A 334 -7.21 -15.53 21.11
C LEU A 334 -5.73 -15.88 21.10
N TYR A 335 -5.14 -15.98 19.91
CA TYR A 335 -3.71 -16.24 19.71
C TYR A 335 -3.23 -15.21 18.67
N GLY A 336 -2.28 -14.35 19.03
CA GLY A 336 -1.65 -13.43 18.07
C GLY A 336 -0.72 -14.19 17.11
N ASP A 337 0.16 -15.00 17.69
CA ASP A 337 1.20 -15.80 17.02
C ASP A 337 2.47 -14.97 16.66
N GLU A 338 2.76 -14.67 15.39
CA GLU A 338 3.96 -13.90 14.99
C GLU A 338 3.60 -12.47 14.59
N GLY A 339 4.11 -11.45 15.28
CA GLY A 339 3.94 -10.04 14.91
C GLY A 339 3.47 -9.19 16.09
N GLN A 340 3.36 -7.88 15.90
CA GLN A 340 2.88 -7.00 16.99
C GLN A 340 1.35 -6.95 16.97
N ASP A 341 0.72 -7.70 17.86
CA ASP A 341 -0.71 -7.98 17.82
C ASP A 341 -1.49 -7.19 18.87
N GLU A 342 -2.77 -6.91 18.56
CA GLU A 342 -3.73 -6.35 19.49
C GLU A 342 -4.84 -7.37 19.78
N LEU A 343 -4.89 -7.89 21.00
CA LEU A 343 -5.87 -8.87 21.44
C LEU A 343 -6.83 -8.25 22.47
N TYR A 344 -8.13 -8.36 22.22
CA TYR A 344 -9.19 -7.86 23.08
C TYR A 344 -10.20 -8.98 23.43
N GLY A 345 -10.19 -9.44 24.68
CA GLY A 345 -11.11 -10.48 25.18
C GLY A 345 -12.57 -10.00 25.27
N GLN A 346 -12.78 -8.74 25.66
CA GLN A 346 -14.08 -8.11 25.89
C GLN A 346 -14.86 -8.69 27.09
N ASN A 347 -16.02 -9.33 26.91
CA ASN A 347 -16.82 -9.82 28.04
C ASN A 347 -16.69 -11.32 28.18
N GLY A 348 -16.07 -11.83 29.24
CA GLY A 348 -15.74 -13.24 29.24
C GLY A 348 -15.08 -13.80 30.46
N ASN A 349 -14.40 -14.92 30.27
CA ASN A 349 -13.30 -15.39 31.09
C ASN A 349 -12.35 -15.98 30.07
N ASP A 350 -11.61 -15.09 29.43
CA ASP A 350 -10.94 -15.32 28.17
C ASP A 350 -9.56 -15.92 28.39
N ARG A 351 -9.03 -16.52 27.33
CA ARG A 351 -7.63 -16.95 27.31
C ARG A 351 -6.93 -16.36 26.11
N MET A 352 -5.82 -15.69 26.35
CA MET A 352 -5.14 -14.89 25.35
C MET A 352 -3.64 -15.19 25.40
N TRP A 353 -3.03 -15.28 24.22
CA TRP A 353 -1.60 -15.45 24.01
C TRP A 353 -1.18 -14.43 22.97
N GLY A 354 -0.31 -13.49 23.33
CA GLY A 354 0.29 -12.53 22.41
C GLY A 354 1.12 -13.29 21.37
N GLY A 355 2.25 -13.83 21.81
CA GLY A 355 3.05 -14.74 21.00
C GLY A 355 4.49 -14.25 20.90
N ALA A 356 4.90 -13.84 19.71
CA ALA A 356 6.22 -13.29 19.47
C ALA A 356 6.10 -11.83 19.02
N ASP A 357 7.07 -11.02 19.42
CA ASP A 357 7.09 -9.56 19.26
C ASP A 357 6.21 -8.84 20.30
N ASP A 358 6.20 -7.51 20.25
CA ASP A 358 5.62 -6.66 21.31
C ASP A 358 4.10 -6.56 21.15
N ASP A 359 3.34 -7.16 22.07
CA ASP A 359 1.89 -7.31 21.95
C ASP A 359 1.09 -6.42 22.93
N LEU A 360 -0.16 -6.12 22.56
CA LEU A 360 -1.17 -5.58 23.45
C LEU A 360 -2.22 -6.65 23.77
N VAL A 361 -2.37 -6.98 25.05
CA VAL A 361 -3.30 -8.00 25.52
C VAL A 361 -4.27 -7.40 26.54
N ASP A 362 -5.53 -7.18 26.16
CA ASP A 362 -6.59 -6.63 27.02
C ASP A 362 -7.72 -7.65 27.27
N GLY A 363 -7.86 -8.11 28.52
CA GLY A 363 -8.89 -9.06 28.95
C GLY A 363 -10.30 -8.47 28.99
N GLY A 364 -10.44 -7.15 29.21
CA GLY A 364 -11.74 -6.49 29.26
C GLY A 364 -12.52 -6.71 30.56
N SER A 365 -13.42 -7.68 30.63
CA SER A 365 -14.28 -7.93 31.78
C SER A 365 -14.47 -9.42 31.97
N GLY A 366 -14.08 -9.95 33.11
CA GLY A 366 -14.03 -11.39 33.25
C GLY A 366 -13.16 -11.85 34.39
N ASN A 367 -12.68 -13.08 34.30
CA ASN A 367 -11.53 -13.53 35.07
C ASN A 367 -10.63 -14.17 34.03
N ASP A 368 -9.76 -13.36 33.47
CA ASP A 368 -9.07 -13.64 32.22
C ASP A 368 -7.70 -14.24 32.51
N VAL A 369 -7.17 -14.97 31.53
CA VAL A 369 -5.82 -15.55 31.60
C VAL A 369 -5.05 -15.11 30.38
N MET A 370 -4.00 -14.34 30.59
CA MET A 370 -3.22 -13.69 29.55
C MET A 370 -1.75 -14.09 29.63
N TYR A 371 -1.17 -14.34 28.47
CA TYR A 371 0.25 -14.62 28.26
C TYR A 371 0.77 -13.63 27.21
N GLY A 372 1.79 -12.84 27.52
CA GLY A 372 2.51 -12.01 26.53
C GLY A 372 3.44 -12.86 25.67
N ASP A 373 4.16 -13.78 26.32
CA ASP A 373 5.09 -14.74 25.75
C ASP A 373 6.49 -14.15 25.45
N ALA A 374 6.76 -13.61 24.26
CA ALA A 374 8.10 -13.08 23.93
C ALA A 374 8.00 -11.72 23.25
N GLY A 375 8.44 -10.66 23.93
CA GLY A 375 8.34 -9.29 23.43
C GLY A 375 8.28 -8.33 24.60
N GLU A 376 8.30 -7.03 24.35
CA GLU A 376 7.96 -6.04 25.38
C GLU A 376 6.44 -5.83 25.41
N ASP A 377 5.72 -6.65 26.20
CA ASP A 377 4.26 -6.74 26.12
C ASP A 377 3.53 -5.73 27.00
N VAL A 378 2.34 -5.31 26.58
CA VAL A 378 1.42 -4.49 27.37
C VAL A 378 0.18 -5.30 27.73
N MET A 379 -0.02 -5.54 29.02
CA MET A 379 -1.11 -6.39 29.52
C MET A 379 -2.09 -5.62 30.40
N ILE A 380 -3.38 -5.74 30.08
CA ILE A 380 -4.48 -5.06 30.73
C ILE A 380 -5.51 -6.11 31.17
N GLY A 381 -5.59 -6.39 32.48
CA GLY A 381 -6.60 -7.33 33.00
C GLY A 381 -8.04 -6.87 32.77
N GLY A 382 -8.26 -5.56 32.84
CA GLY A 382 -9.61 -5.02 32.84
C GLY A 382 -10.30 -5.35 34.16
N ARG A 383 -11.60 -5.66 34.15
CA ARG A 383 -12.36 -5.94 35.38
C ARG A 383 -12.36 -7.41 35.72
N GLY A 384 -11.93 -7.72 36.94
CA GLY A 384 -12.35 -8.90 37.68
C GLY A 384 -11.21 -9.51 38.49
N ARG A 385 -10.85 -10.76 38.19
CA ARG A 385 -9.66 -11.38 38.80
C ARG A 385 -8.88 -12.04 37.69
N ASP A 386 -7.82 -11.37 37.30
CA ASP A 386 -7.10 -11.75 36.11
C ASP A 386 -5.77 -12.38 36.47
N ILE A 387 -5.31 -13.28 35.60
CA ILE A 387 -4.01 -13.93 35.70
C ILE A 387 -3.19 -13.49 34.50
N MET A 388 -2.05 -12.88 34.78
CA MET A 388 -1.13 -12.32 33.79
C MET A 388 0.24 -12.99 33.92
N ASP A 389 0.83 -13.33 32.79
CA ASP A 389 2.20 -13.81 32.65
C ASP A 389 2.81 -13.08 31.45
N GLY A 390 3.69 -12.11 31.68
CA GLY A 390 4.26 -11.31 30.58
C GLY A 390 5.20 -12.13 29.69
N GLY A 391 5.87 -13.13 30.25
CA GLY A 391 6.82 -13.98 29.53
C GLY A 391 8.26 -13.49 29.68
N ALA A 392 8.92 -13.29 28.54
CA ALA A 392 10.31 -12.83 28.45
C ALA A 392 10.38 -11.35 28.08
N ASP A 393 11.54 -10.73 28.33
CA ASP A 393 11.79 -9.31 28.07
C ASP A 393 11.00 -8.39 29.02
N ALA A 394 10.84 -7.11 28.69
CA ALA A 394 10.41 -6.08 29.65
C ALA A 394 8.92 -5.76 29.47
N ASP A 395 8.09 -6.23 30.40
CA ASP A 395 6.64 -6.17 30.27
C ASP A 395 6.01 -5.01 31.05
N THR A 396 4.88 -4.52 30.55
CA THR A 396 4.06 -3.49 31.20
C THR A 396 2.69 -4.03 31.60
N PHE A 397 2.40 -4.04 32.90
CA PHE A 397 1.09 -4.42 33.43
C PHE A 397 0.29 -3.18 33.84
N VAL A 398 -0.87 -2.97 33.23
CA VAL A 398 -1.68 -1.76 33.41
C VAL A 398 -2.88 -2.02 34.32
N PHE A 399 -3.04 -1.18 35.34
CA PHE A 399 -4.14 -1.24 36.30
C PHE A 399 -4.95 0.06 36.26
N GLU A 400 -6.19 -0.06 35.79
CA GLU A 400 -7.18 1.02 35.80
C GLU A 400 -8.18 0.90 36.98
N GLU A 401 -9.08 1.87 37.13
CA GLU A 401 -10.12 1.82 38.16
C GLU A 401 -10.95 0.52 38.07
N ARG A 402 -11.02 -0.20 39.20
CA ARG A 402 -11.78 -1.46 39.36
C ARG A 402 -11.17 -2.65 38.61
N SER A 403 -9.84 -2.68 38.52
CA SER A 403 -9.13 -3.85 38.02
C SER A 403 -9.52 -5.13 38.77
N GLY A 404 -9.60 -5.02 40.10
CA GLY A 404 -9.98 -6.10 40.99
C GLY A 404 -8.74 -6.74 41.63
N ASP A 405 -8.82 -8.05 41.91
CA ASP A 405 -7.76 -8.78 42.63
C ASP A 405 -6.97 -9.65 41.65
N ASP A 406 -5.87 -9.14 41.13
CA ASP A 406 -5.14 -9.71 40.00
C ASP A 406 -3.88 -10.48 40.44
N THR A 407 -3.35 -11.33 39.56
CA THR A 407 -2.15 -12.13 39.80
C THR A 407 -1.17 -12.04 38.64
N ILE A 408 0.09 -11.71 38.91
CA ILE A 408 1.19 -11.76 37.94
C ILE A 408 2.15 -12.91 38.32
N ASN A 409 2.39 -13.84 37.40
CA ASN A 409 3.14 -15.06 37.70
C ASN A 409 4.67 -14.93 37.53
N ASN A 410 5.16 -13.97 36.74
CA ASN A 410 6.55 -13.92 36.28
C ASN A 410 7.26 -12.57 36.50
N PHE A 411 6.70 -11.65 37.30
CA PHE A 411 7.25 -10.29 37.45
C PHE A 411 8.76 -10.25 37.78
N VAL A 412 9.54 -9.57 36.94
CA VAL A 412 10.99 -9.39 37.01
C VAL A 412 11.34 -7.95 37.40
N ASP A 413 11.81 -7.77 38.64
CA ASP A 413 12.33 -6.49 39.15
C ASP A 413 13.43 -5.89 38.24
N GLY A 414 13.27 -4.62 37.89
CA GLY A 414 14.19 -3.87 37.03
C GLY A 414 14.07 -4.14 35.53
N GLU A 415 13.15 -5.02 35.11
CA GLU A 415 12.77 -5.24 33.71
C GLU A 415 11.30 -4.85 33.53
N ASP A 416 10.39 -5.43 34.33
CA ASP A 416 8.95 -5.21 34.24
C ASP A 416 8.47 -3.95 34.97
N VAL A 417 7.34 -3.41 34.51
CA VAL A 417 6.74 -2.20 35.06
C VAL A 417 5.25 -2.39 35.33
N LEU A 418 4.79 -1.91 36.49
CA LEU A 418 3.38 -1.76 36.81
C LEU A 418 2.95 -0.31 36.52
N THR A 419 1.99 -0.11 35.64
CA THR A 419 1.39 1.22 35.41
C THR A 419 0.04 1.30 36.10
N VAL A 420 -0.15 2.30 36.95
CA VAL A 420 -1.37 2.50 37.73
C VAL A 420 -1.99 3.84 37.35
N SER A 421 -3.24 3.83 36.92
CA SER A 421 -3.94 5.07 36.55
C SER A 421 -5.38 5.12 37.07
N GLY A 422 -5.90 6.32 37.33
CA GLY A 422 -7.27 6.53 37.82
C GLY A 422 -7.47 6.33 39.33
N TYR A 423 -6.42 6.05 40.10
CA TYR A 423 -6.52 5.85 41.55
C TYR A 423 -6.29 7.11 42.40
N GLU A 424 -6.14 8.29 41.78
CA GLU A 424 -5.84 9.55 42.49
C GLU A 424 -6.99 9.96 43.42
N ALA A 425 -8.23 9.63 43.06
CA ALA A 425 -9.41 9.87 43.90
C ALA A 425 -9.40 9.04 45.20
N TYR A 426 -8.63 7.95 45.22
CA TYR A 426 -8.43 7.07 46.38
C TYR A 426 -7.16 7.40 47.17
N GLY A 427 -6.40 8.41 46.74
CA GLY A 427 -5.19 8.88 47.40
C GLY A 427 -3.91 8.15 46.98
N VAL A 428 -3.95 7.32 45.93
CA VAL A 428 -2.76 6.68 45.36
C VAL A 428 -2.20 7.61 44.30
N THR A 429 -1.14 8.33 44.64
CA THR A 429 -0.47 9.28 43.73
C THR A 429 1.04 9.11 43.69
N SER A 430 1.58 8.22 44.52
CA SER A 430 2.99 7.94 44.64
C SER A 430 3.22 6.59 45.32
N PHE A 431 4.44 6.07 45.22
CA PHE A 431 4.84 4.80 45.83
C PHE A 431 4.61 4.77 47.34
N ASP A 432 4.82 5.90 48.03
CA ASP A 432 4.63 6.02 49.48
C ASP A 432 3.16 5.86 49.93
N ASP A 433 2.20 5.97 49.01
CA ASP A 433 0.77 5.82 49.28
C ASP A 433 0.32 4.34 49.27
N LEU A 434 1.14 3.42 48.72
CA LEU A 434 0.80 2.02 48.55
C LEU A 434 0.94 1.21 49.85
N MET A 435 0.01 0.27 50.06
CA MET A 435 0.16 -0.79 51.06
C MET A 435 0.73 -2.03 50.38
N ILE A 436 1.98 -2.37 50.70
CA ILE A 436 2.69 -3.54 50.18
C ILE A 436 2.96 -4.52 51.32
N GLU A 437 2.57 -5.79 51.15
CA GLU A 437 2.77 -6.84 52.15
C GLU A 437 3.33 -8.14 51.54
N GLN A 438 4.18 -8.84 52.30
CA GLN A 438 4.61 -10.19 51.95
C GLN A 438 3.64 -11.23 52.51
N VAL A 439 3.09 -12.08 51.64
CA VAL A 439 2.21 -13.20 51.99
C VAL A 439 2.86 -14.51 51.54
N GLY A 440 3.55 -15.18 52.46
CA GLY A 440 4.28 -16.41 52.11
C GLY A 440 5.49 -16.10 51.22
N ALA A 441 5.47 -16.57 49.97
CA ALA A 441 6.49 -16.29 48.97
C ALA A 441 6.09 -15.14 48.03
N ASP A 442 4.86 -14.65 48.14
CA ASP A 442 4.26 -13.72 47.18
C ASP A 442 4.22 -12.30 47.78
N THR A 443 4.34 -11.29 46.94
CA THR A 443 4.16 -9.88 47.30
C THR A 443 2.79 -9.42 46.88
N VAL A 444 2.04 -8.77 47.78
CA VAL A 444 0.71 -8.22 47.49
C VAL A 444 0.77 -6.71 47.61
N ILE A 445 0.38 -6.03 46.53
CA ILE A 445 0.28 -4.57 46.46
C ILE A 445 -1.21 -4.21 46.42
N HIS A 446 -1.66 -3.38 47.35
CA HIS A 446 -3.05 -2.95 47.44
C HIS A 446 -3.20 -1.55 46.87
N TRP A 447 -4.01 -1.39 45.82
CA TRP A 447 -4.37 -0.09 45.24
C TRP A 447 -5.43 0.61 46.11
N ASN A 448 -6.35 -0.17 46.68
CA ASN A 448 -7.32 0.28 47.69
C ASN A 448 -7.89 -0.94 48.44
N ASP A 449 -8.99 -0.77 49.19
CA ASP A 449 -9.64 -1.86 49.94
C ASP A 449 -10.23 -3.01 49.08
N TRP A 450 -10.29 -2.85 47.75
CA TRP A 450 -11.03 -3.73 46.82
C TRP A 450 -10.21 -4.18 45.61
N ASN A 451 -9.08 -3.54 45.35
CA ASN A 451 -8.24 -3.84 44.20
C ASN A 451 -6.80 -4.05 44.67
N SER A 452 -6.21 -5.15 44.23
CA SER A 452 -4.86 -5.55 44.59
C SER A 452 -4.22 -6.34 43.46
N VAL A 453 -2.89 -6.37 43.42
CA VAL A 453 -2.14 -7.30 42.57
C VAL A 453 -1.23 -8.18 43.43
N THR A 454 -1.23 -9.47 43.14
CA THR A 454 -0.32 -10.45 43.74
C THR A 454 0.80 -10.78 42.74
N LEU A 455 2.03 -10.44 43.09
CA LEU A 455 3.24 -10.84 42.37
C LEU A 455 3.73 -12.17 42.96
N THR A 456 3.57 -13.26 42.22
CA THR A 456 3.89 -14.60 42.75
C THR A 456 5.38 -14.84 42.84
N ASN A 457 5.83 -15.48 43.91
CA ASN A 457 7.25 -15.77 44.18
C ASN A 457 8.19 -14.55 44.16
N THR A 458 7.66 -13.34 44.31
CA THR A 458 8.44 -12.09 44.36
C THR A 458 8.66 -11.66 45.80
N ASP A 459 9.91 -11.36 46.17
CA ASP A 459 10.26 -10.81 47.48
C ASP A 459 9.95 -9.31 47.51
N MET A 460 9.17 -8.86 48.50
CA MET A 460 8.70 -7.48 48.58
C MET A 460 9.83 -6.45 48.71
N SER A 461 11.03 -6.89 49.12
CA SER A 461 12.20 -6.01 49.26
C SER A 461 12.86 -5.63 47.93
N LEU A 462 12.45 -6.28 46.84
CA LEU A 462 12.90 -5.96 45.48
C LEU A 462 12.05 -4.84 44.86
N ILE A 463 10.79 -4.68 45.26
CA ILE A 463 9.89 -3.69 44.68
C ILE A 463 10.25 -2.27 45.13
N THR A 464 10.45 -1.38 44.16
CA THR A 464 10.84 0.03 44.33
C THR A 464 9.92 1.00 43.59
N ASP A 465 10.19 2.30 43.74
CA ASP A 465 9.48 3.36 43.01
C ASP A 465 9.80 3.40 41.51
N ALA A 466 10.82 2.67 41.05
CA ALA A 466 11.14 2.54 39.64
C ALA A 466 10.22 1.54 38.91
N ASP A 467 9.67 0.57 39.64
CA ASP A 467 8.86 -0.53 39.10
C ASP A 467 7.38 -0.15 38.96
N ILE A 468 6.97 1.01 39.49
CA ILE A 468 5.58 1.46 39.53
C ILE A 468 5.45 2.88 39.03
N LEU A 469 4.71 3.06 37.92
CA LEU A 469 4.39 4.35 37.34
C LEU A 469 2.97 4.77 37.74
N PHE A 470 2.80 6.05 38.11
CA PHE A 470 1.54 6.67 38.55
C PHE A 470 1.08 7.79 37.62
#